data_AF-A0A1E5QLZ1-F1
#
_entry.id   AF-A0A1E5QLZ1-F1
#
_cell.length_a   1.000
_cell.length_b   1.000
_cell.length_c   1.000
_cell.angle_alpha   90.00
_cell.angle_beta   90.00
_cell.angle_gamma   90.00
#
_symmetry.space_group_name_H-M   'P 1'
#
loop_
_entity.id
_entity.type
_entity.pdbx_description
1 polymer ?
#
loop_
_entity_poly.entity_id
_entity_poly.type
_entity_poly.pdbx_seq_one_letter_code
_entity_poly.pdbx_strand_id
1 'polypeptide(L)'
;MFRKLWQWIKQWWGRLLGRSPQPSPSEDASTSRTTRTCTDSECESLFLQLLEGVSQGWGRGRIQGYFIAKNLEESQFVEWLQRFGAPLLENPTHHVELAQRLVRFSEETTTVSTMQALSALAGDIGRRILTQVPPPPPPSPDDPTFWDEVIDAQFHQ
;
A
#
# COMPACT_ATOMS: atom_id res chain seq x y z
N MET A 1 11.35 -4.01 -14.41
CA MET A 1 10.37 -5.12 -14.26
C MET A 1 8.96 -4.65 -13.83
N PHE A 2 8.62 -3.36 -14.03
CA PHE A 2 7.34 -2.69 -13.71
C PHE A 2 6.08 -3.28 -14.37
N ARG A 3 6.21 -3.95 -15.53
CA ARG A 3 5.05 -4.59 -16.18
C ARG A 3 4.52 -5.78 -15.38
N LYS A 4 5.34 -6.47 -14.57
CA LYS A 4 4.89 -7.70 -13.90
C LYS A 4 3.95 -7.43 -12.72
N LEU A 5 4.23 -6.43 -11.87
CA LEU A 5 3.33 -6.08 -10.76
C LEU A 5 2.06 -5.35 -11.22
N TRP A 6 2.14 -4.50 -12.24
CA TRP A 6 0.95 -3.90 -12.87
C TRP A 6 0.03 -4.96 -13.50
N GLN A 7 0.61 -6.04 -14.04
CA GLN A 7 -0.16 -7.18 -14.57
C GLN A 7 -0.74 -8.03 -13.45
N TRP A 8 0.02 -8.26 -12.37
CA TRP A 8 -0.48 -8.96 -11.18
C TRP A 8 -1.69 -8.25 -10.57
N ILE A 9 -1.62 -6.91 -10.43
CA ILE A 9 -2.74 -6.09 -9.95
C ILE A 9 -3.93 -6.19 -10.91
N LYS A 10 -3.76 -6.00 -12.23
CA LYS A 10 -4.88 -6.17 -13.19
C LYS A 10 -5.55 -7.54 -13.11
N GLN A 11 -4.77 -8.61 -12.95
CA GLN A 11 -5.27 -9.98 -12.82
C GLN A 11 -6.08 -10.18 -11.53
N TRP A 12 -5.70 -9.47 -10.48
CA TRP A 12 -6.37 -9.51 -9.18
C TRP A 12 -7.70 -8.72 -9.19
N TRP A 13 -7.78 -7.61 -9.92
CA TRP A 13 -9.03 -6.85 -10.14
C TRP A 13 -10.08 -7.60 -10.98
N GLY A 14 -9.66 -8.44 -11.92
CA GLY A 14 -10.57 -9.32 -12.68
C GLY A 14 -11.33 -10.32 -11.82
N ARG A 15 -10.82 -10.64 -10.61
CA ARG A 15 -11.48 -11.53 -9.64
C ARG A 15 -12.33 -10.76 -8.63
N LEU A 16 -11.95 -9.53 -8.29
CA LEU A 16 -12.62 -8.72 -7.26
C LEU A 16 -13.91 -8.04 -7.74
N LEU A 17 -14.07 -7.79 -9.04
CA LEU A 17 -15.30 -7.25 -9.61
C LEU A 17 -16.36 -8.33 -9.95
N GLY A 18 -16.05 -9.61 -9.75
CA GLY A 18 -16.82 -10.73 -10.32
C GLY A 18 -17.18 -11.88 -9.38
N ARG A 19 -17.05 -11.72 -8.05
CA ARG A 19 -17.51 -12.77 -7.13
C ARG A 19 -18.00 -12.18 -5.81
N SER A 20 -19.31 -11.94 -5.77
CA SER A 20 -20.03 -11.85 -4.50
C SER A 20 -19.92 -13.22 -3.82
N PRO A 21 -19.33 -13.35 -2.62
CA PRO A 21 -19.43 -14.58 -1.85
C PRO A 21 -20.91 -14.78 -1.51
N GLN A 22 -21.50 -15.86 -2.04
CA GLN A 22 -22.83 -16.30 -1.63
C GLN A 22 -22.78 -16.60 -0.12
N PRO A 23 -23.57 -15.91 0.71
CA PRO A 23 -23.60 -16.20 2.14
C PRO A 23 -24.27 -17.56 2.36
N SER A 24 -23.56 -18.46 3.03
CA SER A 24 -24.18 -19.65 3.64
C SER A 24 -25.10 -19.19 4.78
N PRO A 25 -26.33 -19.74 4.87
CA PRO A 25 -27.21 -19.41 5.97
C PRO A 25 -26.73 -20.15 7.22
N SER A 26 -26.20 -19.40 8.18
CA SER A 26 -26.18 -19.84 9.57
C SER A 26 -26.97 -18.79 10.33
N GLU A 27 -28.23 -19.17 10.58
CA GLU A 27 -29.10 -18.54 11.55
C GLU A 27 -28.41 -18.63 12.91
N ASP A 28 -28.10 -17.48 13.51
CA ASP A 28 -28.42 -17.23 14.91
C ASP A 28 -28.33 -15.73 15.20
N ALA A 29 -29.45 -15.24 15.73
CA ALA A 29 -29.69 -13.84 16.03
C ALA A 29 -28.90 -13.40 17.26
N SER A 30 -28.22 -12.25 17.17
CA SER A 30 -28.19 -11.26 18.27
C SER A 30 -27.61 -9.91 17.81
N THR A 31 -28.37 -8.89 18.14
CA THR A 31 -28.13 -7.47 17.96
C THR A 31 -26.80 -7.04 18.59
N SER A 32 -25.79 -6.78 17.76
CA SER A 32 -24.64 -5.94 18.09
C SER A 32 -24.13 -5.36 16.77
N ARG A 33 -24.09 -4.03 16.65
CA ARG A 33 -23.39 -3.34 15.57
C ARG A 33 -21.89 -3.49 15.84
N THR A 34 -21.38 -4.72 15.77
CA THR A 34 -19.97 -5.02 15.91
C THR A 34 -19.37 -4.72 14.55
N THR A 35 -18.52 -3.69 14.50
CA THR A 35 -17.59 -3.47 13.42
C THR A 35 -16.96 -4.80 13.04
N ARG A 36 -17.22 -5.29 11.82
CA ARG A 36 -16.66 -6.56 11.35
C ARG A 36 -15.14 -6.41 11.35
N THR A 37 -14.45 -7.19 12.18
CA THR A 37 -13.00 -7.28 12.16
C THR A 37 -12.58 -7.98 10.86
N CYS A 38 -11.80 -7.34 10.00
CA CYS A 38 -11.23 -8.04 8.84
C CYS A 38 -10.16 -9.05 9.30
N THR A 39 -10.14 -10.23 8.69
CA THR A 39 -9.01 -11.17 8.82
C THR A 39 -7.76 -10.58 8.17
N ASP A 40 -6.55 -11.03 8.56
CA ASP A 40 -5.30 -10.45 8.03
C ASP A 40 -5.26 -10.45 6.48
N SER A 41 -5.75 -11.51 5.83
CA SER A 41 -5.82 -11.59 4.36
C SER A 41 -6.92 -10.69 3.76
N GLU A 42 -8.03 -10.47 4.47
CA GLU A 42 -9.05 -9.51 4.04
C GLU A 42 -8.54 -8.07 4.20
N CYS A 43 -7.88 -7.74 5.31
CA CYS A 43 -7.27 -6.43 5.53
C CYS A 43 -6.18 -6.16 4.49
N GLU A 44 -5.29 -7.13 4.22
CA GLU A 44 -4.29 -7.04 3.16
C GLU A 44 -4.94 -6.73 1.82
N SER A 45 -5.98 -7.49 1.47
CA SER A 45 -6.68 -7.32 0.21
C SER A 45 -7.27 -5.91 0.07
N LEU A 46 -7.98 -5.45 1.09
CA LEU A 46 -8.62 -4.14 1.09
C LEU A 46 -7.58 -3.01 1.09
N PHE A 47 -6.46 -3.18 1.80
CA PHE A 47 -5.40 -2.18 1.84
C PHE A 47 -4.70 -2.05 0.49
N LEU A 48 -4.40 -3.17 -0.18
CA LEU A 48 -3.80 -3.14 -1.51
C LEU A 48 -4.72 -2.47 -2.54
N GLN A 49 -6.04 -2.67 -2.44
CA GLN A 49 -7.01 -1.93 -3.26
C GLN A 49 -6.98 -0.42 -2.97
N LEU A 50 -6.87 -0.04 -1.69
CA LEU A 50 -6.76 1.36 -1.28
C LEU A 50 -5.50 2.02 -1.83
N LEU A 51 -4.33 1.38 -1.68
CA LEU A 51 -3.06 1.87 -2.22
C LEU A 51 -3.13 2.07 -3.74
N GLU A 52 -3.76 1.12 -4.45
CA GLU A 52 -3.98 1.21 -5.88
C GLU A 52 -4.90 2.38 -6.24
N GLY A 53 -6.01 2.54 -5.52
CA GLY A 53 -6.91 3.69 -5.69
C GLY A 53 -6.20 5.02 -5.54
N VAL A 54 -5.39 5.19 -4.48
CA VAL A 54 -4.57 6.38 -4.29
C VAL A 54 -3.58 6.58 -5.44
N SER A 55 -2.94 5.51 -5.92
CA SER A 55 -2.04 5.58 -7.07
C SER A 55 -2.72 6.07 -8.36
N GLN A 56 -4.01 5.77 -8.51
CA GLN A 56 -4.88 6.22 -9.60
C GLN A 56 -5.48 7.62 -9.37
N GLY A 57 -5.08 8.32 -8.31
CA GLY A 57 -5.53 9.68 -8.01
C GLY A 57 -6.84 9.76 -7.21
N TRP A 58 -7.14 8.76 -6.38
CA TRP A 58 -8.27 8.88 -5.44
C TRP A 58 -8.01 10.03 -4.46
N GLY A 59 -8.84 11.06 -4.53
CA GLY A 59 -8.87 12.11 -3.52
C GLY A 59 -9.62 11.69 -2.25
N ARG A 60 -9.54 12.54 -1.22
CA ARG A 60 -10.15 12.35 0.11
C ARG A 60 -11.57 11.77 0.09
N GLY A 61 -12.47 12.33 -0.71
CA GLY A 61 -13.87 11.88 -0.75
C GLY A 61 -14.04 10.44 -1.21
N ARG A 62 -13.22 9.99 -2.18
CA ARG A 62 -13.26 8.62 -2.70
C ARG A 62 -12.67 7.62 -1.71
N ILE A 63 -11.63 8.03 -1.00
CA ILE A 63 -11.02 7.25 0.08
C ILE A 63 -12.01 7.08 1.25
N GLN A 64 -12.66 8.15 1.67
CA GLN A 64 -13.69 8.09 2.71
C GLN A 64 -14.89 7.22 2.28
N GLY A 65 -15.35 7.41 1.03
CA GLY A 65 -16.40 6.58 0.45
C GLY A 65 -16.05 5.10 0.41
N TYR A 66 -14.78 4.75 0.18
CA TYR A 66 -14.31 3.37 0.22
C TYR A 66 -14.45 2.75 1.62
N PHE A 67 -14.05 3.49 2.67
CA PHE A 67 -14.18 3.02 4.07
C PHE A 67 -15.63 2.83 4.47
N ILE A 68 -16.50 3.78 4.10
CA ILE A 68 -17.94 3.70 4.35
C ILE A 68 -18.54 2.49 3.62
N ALA A 69 -18.26 2.34 2.32
CA ALA A 69 -18.82 1.27 1.50
C ALA A 69 -18.38 -0.14 1.94
N LYS A 70 -17.20 -0.24 2.53
CA LYS A 70 -16.63 -1.50 3.02
C LYS A 70 -16.80 -1.70 4.54
N ASN A 71 -17.46 -0.75 5.23
CA ASN A 71 -17.64 -0.74 6.68
C ASN A 71 -16.33 -0.94 7.46
N LEU A 72 -15.30 -0.19 7.07
CA LEU A 72 -13.94 -0.32 7.58
C LEU A 72 -13.66 0.68 8.69
N GLU A 73 -12.93 0.23 9.71
CA GLU A 73 -12.38 1.10 10.74
C GLU A 73 -10.87 1.28 10.56
N GLU A 74 -10.39 2.50 10.80
CA GLU A 74 -8.96 2.84 10.74
C GLU A 74 -8.13 1.98 11.70
N SER A 75 -8.61 1.81 12.94
CA SER A 75 -7.95 1.05 14.01
C SER A 75 -7.57 -0.36 13.58
N GLN A 76 -8.46 -1.05 12.87
CA GLN A 76 -8.23 -2.40 12.37
C GLN A 76 -7.06 -2.44 11.37
N PHE A 77 -6.99 -1.47 10.46
CA PHE A 77 -5.87 -1.38 9.52
C PHE A 77 -4.56 -1.00 10.20
N VAL A 78 -4.61 -0.15 11.24
CA VAL A 78 -3.43 0.21 12.01
C VAL A 78 -2.84 -1.03 12.69
N GLU A 79 -3.67 -1.79 13.42
CA GLU A 79 -3.23 -3.02 14.09
C GLU A 79 -2.71 -4.06 13.11
N TRP A 80 -3.43 -4.28 12.01
CA TRP A 80 -3.01 -5.19 10.96
C TRP A 80 -1.68 -4.74 10.33
N LEU A 81 -1.55 -3.46 9.97
CA LEU A 81 -0.37 -2.94 9.28
C LEU A 81 0.87 -2.94 10.19
N GLN A 82 0.70 -2.81 11.51
CA GLN A 82 1.80 -3.01 12.46
C GLN A 82 2.34 -4.44 12.40
N ARG A 83 1.45 -5.44 12.37
CA ARG A 83 1.84 -6.86 12.29
C ARG A 83 2.40 -7.22 10.92
N PHE A 84 1.75 -6.77 9.85
CA PHE A 84 2.15 -7.02 8.47
C PHE A 84 3.46 -6.30 8.09
N GLY A 85 3.67 -5.09 8.61
CA GLY A 85 4.84 -4.27 8.32
C GLY A 85 6.14 -4.77 8.96
N ALA A 86 6.07 -5.49 10.08
CA ALA A 86 7.25 -5.99 10.77
C ALA A 86 8.09 -6.95 9.89
N PRO A 87 7.50 -8.00 9.27
CA PRO A 87 8.22 -8.85 8.30
C PRO A 87 8.81 -8.10 7.09
N LEU A 88 8.18 -7.01 6.62
CA LEU A 88 8.69 -6.25 5.47
C LEU A 88 10.06 -5.61 5.75
N LEU A 89 10.34 -5.32 7.02
CA LEU A 89 11.60 -4.74 7.45
C LEU A 89 12.74 -5.78 7.54
N GLU A 90 12.42 -7.07 7.55
CA GLU A 90 13.43 -8.15 7.59
C GLU A 90 14.10 -8.36 6.23
N ASN A 91 13.40 -8.05 5.13
CA ASN A 91 13.94 -8.16 3.77
C ASN A 91 13.59 -6.95 2.88
N PRO A 92 14.12 -5.76 3.20
CA PRO A 92 13.65 -4.49 2.63
C PRO A 92 13.82 -4.39 1.11
N THR A 93 14.87 -5.00 0.55
CA THR A 93 15.15 -4.99 -0.91
C THR A 93 14.04 -5.63 -1.75
N HIS A 94 13.29 -6.59 -1.18
CA HIS A 94 12.18 -7.24 -1.87
C HIS A 94 10.88 -6.43 -1.83
N HIS A 95 10.84 -5.35 -1.03
CA HIS A 95 9.62 -4.61 -0.72
C HIS A 95 9.68 -3.13 -1.14
N VAL A 96 10.65 -2.74 -1.97
CA VAL A 96 10.84 -1.35 -2.45
C VAL A 96 9.58 -0.76 -3.08
N GLU A 97 8.92 -1.50 -3.99
CA GLU A 97 7.72 -0.99 -4.66
C GLU A 97 6.55 -0.76 -3.68
N LEU A 98 6.35 -1.71 -2.77
CA LEU A 98 5.33 -1.59 -1.74
C LEU A 98 5.65 -0.39 -0.83
N ALA A 99 6.90 -0.24 -0.41
CA ALA A 99 7.35 0.88 0.42
C ALA A 99 7.10 2.24 -0.23
N GLN A 100 7.38 2.39 -1.53
CA GLN A 100 7.05 3.62 -2.27
C GLN A 100 5.55 3.91 -2.27
N ARG A 101 4.71 2.88 -2.45
CA ARG A 101 3.25 3.03 -2.39
C ARG A 101 2.76 3.42 -1.00
N LEU A 102 3.37 2.91 0.07
CA LEU A 102 3.06 3.29 1.44
C LEU A 102 3.39 4.76 1.72
N VAL A 103 4.54 5.23 1.24
CA VAL A 103 4.93 6.65 1.36
C VAL A 103 3.95 7.53 0.60
N ARG A 104 3.67 7.21 -0.67
CA ARG A 104 2.71 7.97 -1.47
C ARG A 104 1.32 7.98 -0.84
N PHE A 105 0.86 6.84 -0.32
CA PHE A 105 -0.39 6.77 0.43
C PHE A 105 -0.40 7.74 1.62
N SER A 106 0.68 7.79 2.39
CA SER A 106 0.83 8.71 3.52
C SER A 106 0.68 10.17 3.08
N GLU A 107 1.40 10.57 2.03
CA GLU A 107 1.41 11.94 1.51
C GLU A 107 0.01 12.39 1.04
N GLU A 108 -0.67 11.53 0.29
CA GLU A 108 -2.00 11.84 -0.28
C GLU A 108 -3.11 11.82 0.77
N THR A 109 -2.91 11.11 1.89
CA THR A 109 -3.92 10.96 2.96
C THR A 109 -3.67 11.80 4.20
N THR A 110 -2.56 12.56 4.27
CA THR A 110 -2.21 13.39 5.43
C THR A 110 -3.32 14.40 5.78
N THR A 111 -4.11 14.85 4.80
CA THR A 111 -5.22 15.79 5.00
C THR A 111 -6.55 15.13 5.40
N VAL A 112 -6.60 13.79 5.47
CA VAL A 112 -7.79 13.02 5.80
C VAL A 112 -7.81 12.72 7.30
N SER A 113 -8.56 13.51 8.07
CA SER A 113 -8.58 13.44 9.54
C SER A 113 -8.95 12.07 10.13
N THR A 114 -9.70 11.24 9.38
CA THR A 114 -10.12 9.90 9.81
C THR A 114 -9.09 8.80 9.51
N MET A 115 -7.89 9.17 9.05
CA MET A 115 -6.85 8.24 8.59
C MET A 115 -5.45 8.63 9.06
N GLN A 116 -5.35 9.52 10.03
CA GLN A 116 -4.06 10.08 10.43
C GLN A 116 -3.11 9.02 10.99
N ALA A 117 -3.61 8.08 11.78
CA ALA A 117 -2.79 7.02 12.36
C ALA A 117 -2.34 6.02 11.28
N LEU A 118 -3.26 5.61 10.40
CA LEU A 118 -2.95 4.69 9.30
C LEU A 118 -1.98 5.33 8.29
N SER A 119 -2.21 6.60 7.95
CA SER A 119 -1.36 7.40 7.07
C SER A 119 0.05 7.55 7.63
N ALA A 120 0.17 7.88 8.92
CA ALA A 120 1.47 8.02 9.58
C ALA A 120 2.24 6.69 9.62
N LEU A 121 1.57 5.60 10.01
CA LEU A 121 2.17 4.27 10.11
C LEU A 121 2.67 3.76 8.75
N ALA A 122 1.84 3.89 7.70
CA ALA A 122 2.24 3.51 6.35
C ALA A 122 3.48 4.30 5.90
N GLY A 123 3.48 5.61 6.12
CA GLY A 123 4.62 6.45 5.79
C GLY A 123 5.90 6.05 6.53
N ASP A 124 5.80 5.74 7.83
CA ASP A 124 6.94 5.29 8.64
C ASP A 124 7.54 3.98 8.10
N ILE A 125 6.72 2.95 7.91
CA ILE A 125 7.15 1.65 7.39
C ILE A 125 7.79 1.83 6.01
N GLY A 126 7.13 2.57 5.12
CA GLY A 126 7.64 2.82 3.76
C GLY A 126 9.01 3.50 3.76
N ARG A 127 9.17 4.59 4.53
CA ARG A 127 10.46 5.30 4.63
C ARG A 127 11.55 4.44 5.25
N ARG A 128 11.24 3.64 6.28
CA ARG A 128 12.19 2.73 6.92
C ARG A 128 12.66 1.62 5.99
N ILE A 129 11.80 1.09 5.13
CA ILE A 129 12.22 0.14 4.09
C ILE A 129 13.17 0.85 3.12
N LEU A 130 12.77 2.01 2.59
CA LEU A 130 13.56 2.73 1.57
C LEU A 130 14.92 3.22 2.06
N THR A 131 15.07 3.52 3.35
CA THR A 131 16.36 3.89 3.95
C THR A 131 17.30 2.71 4.18
N GLN A 132 16.77 1.48 4.25
CA GLN A 132 17.58 0.26 4.39
C GLN A 132 17.98 -0.34 3.04
N VAL A 133 17.36 0.10 1.94
CA VAL A 133 17.68 -0.36 0.60
C VAL A 133 18.93 0.40 0.13
N PRO A 134 20.04 -0.30 -0.16
CA PRO A 134 21.21 0.37 -0.70
C PRO A 134 20.85 1.04 -2.03
N PRO A 135 21.42 2.22 -2.32
CA PRO A 135 21.24 2.83 -3.63
C PRO A 135 21.67 1.83 -4.73
N PRO A 136 21.05 1.88 -5.93
CA PRO A 136 21.51 1.05 -7.03
C PRO A 136 23.02 1.25 -7.22
N PRO A 137 23.79 0.20 -7.55
CA PRO A 137 25.19 0.37 -7.88
C PRO A 137 25.28 1.37 -9.04
N PRO A 138 26.34 2.21 -9.07
CA PRO A 138 26.54 3.11 -10.18
C PRO A 138 26.52 2.34 -11.50
N PRO A 139 25.97 2.91 -12.58
CA PRO A 139 25.99 2.29 -13.90
C PRO A 139 27.41 1.84 -14.28
N SER A 140 27.52 0.76 -15.05
CA SER A 140 28.81 0.33 -15.61
C SER A 140 29.28 1.36 -16.65
N PRO A 141 30.59 1.55 -16.89
CA PRO A 141 31.08 2.39 -18.00
C PRO A 141 30.53 2.01 -19.39
N ASP A 142 30.03 0.77 -19.53
CA ASP A 142 29.38 0.25 -20.73
C ASP A 142 27.86 0.53 -20.78
N ASP A 143 27.27 1.03 -19.70
CA ASP A 143 25.86 1.43 -19.64
C ASP A 143 25.70 2.82 -20.27
N PRO A 144 24.76 3.00 -21.22
CA PRO A 144 24.54 4.29 -21.88
C PRO A 144 24.19 5.43 -20.92
N THR A 145 23.72 5.14 -19.70
CA THR A 145 23.37 6.15 -18.69
C THR A 145 24.55 6.58 -17.81
N PHE A 146 25.70 5.89 -17.91
CA PHE A 146 26.88 6.18 -17.09
C PHE A 146 27.40 7.60 -17.25
N TRP A 147 27.50 8.07 -18.49
CA TRP A 147 28.03 9.40 -18.77
C TRP A 147 27.06 10.52 -18.38
N ASP A 148 25.76 10.28 -18.39
CA ASP A 148 24.76 11.26 -17.95
C ASP A 148 24.92 11.54 -16.44
N GLU A 149 25.11 10.49 -15.63
CA GLU A 149 25.24 10.61 -14.17
C GLU A 149 26.59 11.21 -13.74
N VAL A 150 27.68 10.86 -14.44
CA VAL A 150 29.01 11.45 -14.21
C VAL A 150 29.01 12.95 -14.51
N ILE A 151 28.34 13.36 -15.58
CA ILE A 151 28.20 14.78 -15.96
C ILE A 151 27.41 15.52 -14.87
N ASP A 152 26.22 15.06 -14.51
CA ASP A 152 25.39 15.72 -13.49
C ASP A 152 26.10 15.85 -12.14
N ALA A 153 26.86 14.83 -11.71
CA ALA A 153 27.62 14.87 -10.45
C ALA A 153 28.76 15.92 -10.45
N GLN A 154 29.32 16.23 -11.61
CA GLN A 154 30.46 17.14 -11.74
C GLN A 154 30.06 18.61 -11.84
N PHE A 155 28.82 18.91 -12.23
CA PHE A 155 28.30 20.27 -12.40
C PHE A 155 27.40 20.75 -11.23
N HIS A 156 27.18 19.92 -10.20
CA HIS A 156 26.37 20.24 -9.01
C HIS A 156 27.18 20.58 -7.73
N GLN A 157 28.50 20.85 -7.83
CA GLN A 157 29.31 21.47 -6.76
C GLN A 157 29.27 22.99 -6.84
#